data_AF-A0AAU5MAC9-F1
#
_entry.id   AF-A0AAU5MAC9-F1
#
_cell.length_a   1.000
_cell.length_b   1.000
_cell.length_c   1.000
_cell.angle_alpha   90.00
_cell.angle_beta   90.00
_cell.angle_gamma   90.00
#
_symmetry.space_group_name_H-M   'P 1'
#
loop_
_entity.id
_entity.type
_entity.pdbx_description
1 polymer ?
#
loop_
_entity_poly.entity_id
_entity_poly.type
_entity_poly.pdbx_seq_one_letter_code
_entity_poly.pdbx_strand_id
1 'polypeptide(L)'
;MKRLSSVVGVVGVAVLGLAGLTACGSDDSSSGSGSGASSSAPAGQPAGAGAKLATADVNGLGKVVVDGNGRTVYVFDKDTSGKSNCEGDCLAKWPVVAAGDGTPQLTGIDASLISTVTRSDGSKQLAINGLPLYLFASDSQAGEAKGQAVGGVWWVVGADGKKITTQPAGSGNGGY
;
A
#
# COMPACT_ATOMS: atom_id res chain seq x y z
N MET A 1 -37.19 27.88 -16.78
CA MET A 1 -37.50 29.34 -16.88
C MET A 1 -36.39 30.12 -16.18
N LYS A 2 -36.06 31.34 -16.67
CA LYS A 2 -35.01 32.24 -16.14
C LYS A 2 -33.57 31.68 -16.12
N ARG A 3 -32.60 32.59 -15.94
CA ARG A 3 -31.12 32.40 -15.87
C ARG A 3 -30.57 33.37 -14.81
N LEU A 4 -29.28 33.24 -14.46
CA LEU A 4 -28.31 34.19 -13.84
C LEU A 4 -27.34 33.31 -12.99
N SER A 5 -26.01 33.22 -13.15
CA SER A 5 -24.92 34.12 -13.58
C SER A 5 -24.40 35.06 -12.48
N SER A 6 -23.14 34.86 -12.04
CA SER A 6 -22.17 35.80 -11.39
C SER A 6 -21.20 35.03 -10.47
N VAL A 7 -19.93 35.41 -10.22
CA VAL A 7 -19.03 36.43 -10.81
C VAL A 7 -17.55 36.01 -10.53
N VAL A 8 -16.58 36.57 -11.25
CA VAL A 8 -15.12 36.34 -11.06
C VAL A 8 -14.46 37.58 -10.42
N GLY A 9 -13.47 37.39 -9.52
CA GLY A 9 -12.71 38.45 -8.83
C GLY A 9 -11.21 38.16 -8.72
N VAL A 10 -10.40 39.19 -8.42
CA VAL A 10 -8.91 39.20 -8.45
C VAL A 10 -8.37 40.20 -7.39
N VAL A 11 -7.05 40.22 -7.15
CA VAL A 11 -6.25 41.12 -6.25
C VAL A 11 -6.32 40.70 -4.76
N GLY A 12 -5.26 40.71 -3.93
CA GLY A 12 -3.81 40.99 -4.06
C GLY A 12 -3.12 40.59 -2.72
N VAL A 13 -1.92 41.00 -2.30
CA VAL A 13 -0.83 41.87 -2.83
C VAL A 13 0.54 41.26 -2.36
N ALA A 14 1.68 41.90 -2.67
CA ALA A 14 3.06 41.40 -2.61
C ALA A 14 4.00 42.08 -1.58
N VAL A 15 5.10 41.40 -1.22
CA VAL A 15 6.35 41.92 -0.61
C VAL A 15 7.51 41.04 -1.15
N LEU A 16 8.43 41.47 -2.03
CA LEU A 16 9.56 42.42 -1.90
C LEU A 16 10.73 41.98 -0.97
N GLY A 17 11.81 41.50 -1.57
CA GLY A 17 13.13 41.29 -0.95
C GLY A 17 14.23 41.31 -2.02
N LEU A 18 15.30 42.08 -1.83
CA LEU A 18 16.25 42.43 -2.90
C LEU A 18 17.54 41.57 -2.92
N ALA A 19 17.91 41.19 -4.14
CA ALA A 19 19.24 41.23 -4.75
C ALA A 19 20.50 40.78 -3.97
N GLY A 20 21.17 39.76 -4.52
CA GLY A 20 22.62 39.56 -4.51
C GLY A 20 23.09 39.31 -5.96
N LEU A 21 24.30 39.75 -6.32
CA LEU A 21 24.78 39.80 -7.72
C LEU A 21 26.31 39.62 -7.82
N THR A 22 26.82 39.36 -9.03
CA THR A 22 28.25 39.21 -9.42
C THR A 22 28.83 37.80 -9.17
N ALA A 23 29.66 37.18 -10.03
CA ALA A 23 29.84 37.23 -11.50
C ALA A 23 30.67 36.01 -11.99
N CYS A 24 30.78 35.87 -13.32
CA CYS A 24 31.75 35.12 -14.15
C CYS A 24 32.53 33.89 -13.63
N GLY A 25 32.53 32.84 -14.46
CA GLY A 25 33.48 31.73 -14.44
C GLY A 25 33.28 30.90 -15.71
N SER A 26 34.27 30.93 -16.63
CA SER A 26 34.16 30.34 -17.97
C SER A 26 35.04 29.11 -18.11
N ASP A 27 34.55 28.15 -18.91
CA ASP A 27 35.27 27.16 -19.71
C ASP A 27 36.54 26.47 -19.14
N ASP A 28 36.49 25.15 -18.96
CA ASP A 28 37.31 24.26 -19.81
C ASP A 28 36.80 22.80 -19.79
N SER A 29 37.26 21.98 -20.74
CA SER A 29 36.94 20.54 -20.86
C SER A 29 38.20 19.68 -20.78
N SER A 30 38.30 18.80 -19.78
CA SER A 30 39.30 17.70 -19.82
C SER A 30 38.94 16.51 -18.93
N SER A 31 39.19 15.32 -19.47
CA SER A 31 39.09 14.05 -18.76
C SER A 31 40.27 13.84 -17.81
N GLY A 32 40.02 13.38 -16.59
CA GLY A 32 41.07 13.04 -15.62
C GLY A 32 40.71 11.81 -14.78
N SER A 33 41.36 10.67 -15.06
CA SER A 33 41.21 9.47 -14.23
C SER A 33 42.10 9.56 -12.99
N GLY A 34 41.53 9.41 -11.79
CA GLY A 34 42.26 9.43 -10.52
C GLY A 34 41.62 8.50 -9.49
N SER A 35 42.30 7.41 -9.15
CA SER A 35 41.76 6.39 -8.23
C SER A 35 41.87 6.84 -6.77
N GLY A 36 40.77 6.74 -6.02
CA GLY A 36 40.69 7.14 -4.60
C GLY A 36 39.74 6.25 -3.79
N ALA A 37 39.91 4.93 -3.90
CA ALA A 37 39.00 3.93 -3.32
C ALA A 37 39.11 3.84 -1.78
N SER A 38 38.49 4.78 -1.07
CA SER A 38 38.18 4.63 0.34
C SER A 38 37.02 3.63 0.50
N SER A 39 37.34 2.34 0.56
CA SER A 39 36.38 1.27 0.81
C SER A 39 35.90 1.27 2.26
N SER A 40 35.03 2.22 2.59
CA SER A 40 34.19 2.18 3.78
C SER A 40 33.25 0.97 3.70
N ALA A 41 33.67 -0.16 4.27
CA ALA A 41 32.80 -1.33 4.38
C ALA A 41 31.55 -0.94 5.19
N PRO A 42 30.33 -1.16 4.67
CA PRO A 42 29.12 -0.83 5.40
C PRO A 42 29.03 -1.73 6.64
N ALA A 43 29.16 -1.12 7.83
CA ALA A 43 28.83 -1.79 9.07
C ALA A 43 27.38 -2.29 9.00
N GLY A 44 27.13 -3.53 9.44
CA GLY A 44 25.87 -4.23 9.20
C GLY A 44 24.67 -3.40 9.62
N GLN A 45 23.94 -2.87 8.63
CA GLN A 45 22.70 -2.14 8.83
C GLN A 45 21.73 -3.04 9.60
N PRO A 46 21.05 -2.55 10.66
CA PRO A 46 20.07 -3.35 11.39
C PRO A 46 19.07 -3.97 10.41
N ALA A 47 18.89 -5.29 10.48
CA ALA A 47 17.94 -6.00 9.63
C ALA A 47 16.56 -5.34 9.79
N GLY A 48 16.03 -4.81 8.70
CA GLY A 48 14.87 -3.93 8.74
C GLY A 48 13.63 -4.64 9.29
N ALA A 49 12.73 -3.89 9.89
CA ALA A 49 11.49 -4.45 10.43
C ALA A 49 10.63 -5.01 9.29
N GLY A 50 10.44 -6.32 9.26
CA GLY A 50 9.45 -6.96 8.40
C GLY A 50 8.04 -6.62 8.85
N ALA A 51 7.10 -6.63 7.91
CA ALA A 51 5.70 -6.31 8.19
C ALA A 51 5.06 -7.30 9.18
N LYS A 52 4.08 -6.82 9.94
CA LYS A 52 3.33 -7.60 10.94
C LYS A 52 2.00 -8.06 10.35
N LEU A 53 1.71 -9.35 10.46
CA LEU A 53 0.40 -9.94 10.22
C LEU A 53 -0.02 -10.77 11.43
N ALA A 54 -1.31 -10.69 11.79
CA ALA A 54 -1.90 -11.50 12.85
C ALA A 54 -3.26 -12.05 12.40
N THR A 55 -3.86 -12.94 13.19
CA THR A 55 -5.29 -13.27 13.06
C THR A 55 -6.11 -12.67 14.18
N ALA A 56 -7.28 -12.12 13.84
CA ALA A 56 -8.25 -11.55 14.77
C ALA A 56 -9.68 -11.95 14.36
N ASP A 57 -10.64 -11.86 15.28
CA ASP A 57 -12.05 -12.14 14.99
C ASP A 57 -12.78 -10.88 14.53
N VAL A 58 -13.37 -10.95 13.33
CA VAL A 58 -14.21 -9.90 12.73
C VAL A 58 -15.67 -10.34 12.71
N ASN A 59 -16.56 -9.44 13.12
CA ASN A 59 -17.98 -9.74 13.27
C ASN A 59 -18.59 -10.21 11.94
N GLY A 60 -19.26 -11.36 11.96
CA GLY A 60 -19.89 -11.98 10.80
C GLY A 60 -18.93 -12.60 9.77
N LEU A 61 -17.61 -12.51 9.96
CA LEU A 61 -16.59 -13.20 9.14
C LEU A 61 -15.79 -14.26 9.93
N GLY A 62 -15.80 -14.20 11.26
CA GLY A 62 -15.01 -15.11 12.10
C GLY A 62 -13.55 -14.69 12.12
N LYS A 63 -12.63 -15.67 12.18
CA LYS A 63 -11.20 -15.38 12.34
C LYS A 63 -10.50 -15.12 11.01
N VAL A 64 -9.96 -13.91 10.85
CA VAL A 64 -9.41 -13.36 9.61
C VAL A 64 -8.00 -12.83 9.80
N VAL A 65 -7.25 -12.65 8.72
CA VAL A 65 -5.92 -12.02 8.73
C VAL A 65 -6.05 -10.50 8.84
N VAL A 66 -5.22 -9.90 9.69
CA VAL A 66 -5.12 -8.45 9.92
C VAL A 66 -3.67 -7.98 9.90
N ASP A 67 -3.45 -6.69 9.63
CA ASP A 67 -2.13 -6.06 9.75
C ASP A 67 -1.74 -5.79 11.22
N GLY A 68 -0.52 -5.28 11.44
CA GLY A 68 -0.03 -4.87 12.76
C GLY A 68 -0.83 -3.76 13.47
N ASN A 69 -1.84 -3.16 12.81
CA ASN A 69 -2.77 -2.18 13.37
C ASN A 69 -4.18 -2.76 13.55
N GLY A 70 -4.39 -4.05 13.27
CA GLY A 70 -5.69 -4.72 13.34
C GLY A 70 -6.62 -4.46 12.15
N ARG A 71 -6.14 -3.85 11.06
CA ARG A 71 -6.93 -3.62 9.84
C ARG A 71 -7.03 -4.91 9.03
N THR A 72 -8.22 -5.20 8.51
CA THR A 72 -8.51 -6.43 7.76
C THR A 72 -7.71 -6.51 6.46
N VAL A 73 -7.20 -7.70 6.16
CA VAL A 73 -6.38 -8.00 4.98
C VAL A 73 -7.21 -8.69 3.88
N TYR A 74 -6.96 -8.27 2.64
CA TYR A 74 -7.73 -8.59 1.44
C TYR A 74 -6.89 -9.22 0.34
N VAL A 75 -7.55 -9.99 -0.53
CA VAL A 75 -7.05 -10.42 -1.84
C VAL A 75 -8.01 -9.97 -2.96
N PHE A 76 -7.47 -9.83 -4.18
CA PHE A 76 -8.19 -9.36 -5.36
C PHE A 76 -8.39 -10.50 -6.37
N ASP A 77 -9.64 -10.77 -6.77
CA ASP A 77 -9.97 -11.85 -7.72
C ASP A 77 -9.52 -11.60 -9.17
N LYS A 78 -8.97 -10.41 -9.45
CA LYS A 78 -8.32 -10.12 -10.74
C LYS A 78 -6.82 -10.30 -10.70
N ASP A 79 -6.22 -10.57 -9.54
CA ASP A 79 -4.80 -10.92 -9.44
C ASP A 79 -4.55 -12.39 -9.82
N THR A 80 -3.30 -12.70 -10.13
CA THR A 80 -2.87 -14.09 -10.35
C THR A 80 -1.73 -14.42 -9.39
N SER A 81 -1.46 -15.71 -9.17
CA SER A 81 -0.37 -16.14 -8.28
C SER A 81 0.95 -15.49 -8.70
N GLY A 82 1.56 -14.72 -7.79
CA GLY A 82 2.80 -13.98 -8.03
C GLY A 82 2.64 -12.59 -8.68
N LYS A 83 1.43 -12.13 -9.03
CA LYS A 83 1.25 -10.89 -9.81
C LYS A 83 0.01 -10.06 -9.40
N SER A 84 0.27 -8.80 -9.05
CA SER A 84 -0.72 -7.72 -8.97
C SER A 84 -1.25 -7.29 -10.35
N ASN A 85 -2.56 -7.04 -10.42
CA ASN A 85 -3.25 -6.27 -11.45
C ASN A 85 -3.93 -5.01 -10.86
N CYS A 86 -3.72 -4.71 -9.56
CA CYS A 86 -4.16 -3.48 -8.92
C CYS A 86 -3.05 -2.42 -8.97
N GLU A 87 -3.14 -1.51 -9.94
CA GLU A 87 -2.18 -0.42 -10.17
C GLU A 87 -2.88 0.95 -10.18
N GLY A 88 -2.12 2.05 -10.05
CA GLY A 88 -2.65 3.42 -10.16
C GLY A 88 -3.75 3.74 -9.14
N ASP A 89 -4.89 4.28 -9.60
CA ASP A 89 -6.06 4.61 -8.77
C ASP A 89 -6.64 3.42 -7.97
N CYS A 90 -6.31 2.18 -8.36
CA CYS A 90 -6.63 1.01 -7.57
C CYS A 90 -5.95 1.06 -6.19
N LEU A 91 -4.67 1.44 -6.15
CA LEU A 91 -3.86 1.51 -4.93
C LEU A 91 -4.29 2.63 -3.97
N ALA A 92 -4.90 3.70 -4.48
CA ALA A 92 -5.50 4.75 -3.66
C ALA A 92 -6.70 4.26 -2.84
N LYS A 93 -7.38 3.19 -3.29
CA LYS A 93 -8.49 2.53 -2.59
C LYS A 93 -8.04 1.25 -1.87
N TRP A 94 -7.02 0.60 -2.41
CA TRP A 94 -6.47 -0.67 -1.95
C TRP A 94 -4.96 -0.60 -1.75
N PRO A 95 -4.47 0.05 -0.68
CA PRO A 95 -3.04 0.08 -0.39
C PRO A 95 -2.47 -1.33 -0.21
N VAL A 96 -1.25 -1.55 -0.71
CA VAL A 96 -0.56 -2.83 -0.57
C VAL A 96 -0.18 -3.10 0.89
N VAL A 97 -0.23 -4.38 1.30
CA VAL A 97 0.53 -4.83 2.47
C VAL A 97 1.99 -4.95 2.04
N ALA A 98 2.77 -3.89 2.22
CA ALA A 98 4.20 -3.90 1.93
C ALA A 98 4.93 -4.97 2.75
N ALA A 99 5.98 -5.59 2.20
CA ALA A 99 6.73 -6.64 2.89
C ALA A 99 7.61 -6.11 4.04
N GLY A 100 8.10 -4.87 3.91
CA GLY A 100 9.22 -4.36 4.69
C GLY A 100 10.56 -4.96 4.24
N ASP A 101 11.62 -4.63 4.99
CA ASP A 101 13.01 -4.96 4.64
C ASP A 101 13.58 -6.19 5.37
N GLY A 102 12.72 -6.96 6.05
CA GLY A 102 13.10 -8.15 6.80
C GLY A 102 11.95 -9.16 6.93
N THR A 103 12.19 -10.23 7.70
CA THR A 103 11.25 -11.35 7.85
C THR A 103 9.91 -10.88 8.45
N PRO A 104 8.76 -11.18 7.80
CA PRO A 104 7.45 -10.84 8.36
C PRO A 104 7.20 -11.48 9.73
N GLN A 105 6.58 -10.73 10.63
CA GLN A 105 6.22 -11.20 11.97
C GLN A 105 4.77 -11.68 11.95
N LEU A 106 4.58 -12.99 12.11
CA LEU A 106 3.30 -13.68 11.95
C LEU A 106 2.76 -14.15 13.30
N THR A 107 1.46 -13.95 13.55
CA THR A 107 0.79 -14.42 14.78
C THR A 107 -0.51 -15.14 14.43
N GLY A 108 -0.58 -16.45 14.68
CA GLY A 108 -1.77 -17.25 14.35
C GLY A 108 -1.97 -17.52 12.85
N ILE A 109 -0.92 -17.37 12.04
CA ILE A 109 -0.89 -17.63 10.60
C ILE A 109 0.21 -18.67 10.33
N ASP A 110 -0.06 -19.64 9.46
CA ASP A 110 0.97 -20.57 8.97
C ASP A 110 1.94 -19.83 8.02
N ALA A 111 3.23 -19.82 8.39
CA ALA A 111 4.28 -19.15 7.64
C ALA A 111 4.50 -19.72 6.23
N SER A 112 4.15 -20.98 5.97
CA SER A 112 4.26 -21.60 4.65
C SER A 112 3.27 -21.04 3.63
N LEU A 113 2.19 -20.42 4.09
CA LEU A 113 1.20 -19.74 3.23
C LEU A 113 1.69 -18.36 2.77
N ILE A 114 2.62 -17.74 3.51
CA ILE A 114 3.07 -16.37 3.28
C ILE A 114 4.27 -16.34 2.33
N SER A 115 4.19 -15.48 1.33
CA SER A 115 5.28 -15.20 0.39
C SER A 115 5.40 -13.69 0.12
N THR A 116 6.25 -13.32 -0.83
CA THR A 116 6.44 -11.92 -1.23
C THR A 116 6.46 -11.85 -2.75
N VAL A 117 5.73 -10.89 -3.31
CA VAL A 117 5.73 -10.58 -4.74
C VAL A 117 6.49 -9.28 -5.00
N THR A 118 7.29 -9.29 -6.06
CA THR A 118 7.91 -8.06 -6.59
C THR A 118 6.95 -7.46 -7.60
N ARG A 119 6.53 -6.21 -7.38
CA ARG A 119 5.63 -5.46 -8.26
C ARG A 119 6.40 -4.88 -9.46
N SER A 120 5.67 -4.39 -10.46
CA SER A 120 6.24 -3.80 -11.69
C SER A 120 7.05 -2.52 -11.45
N ASP A 121 6.85 -1.85 -10.31
CA ASP A 121 7.65 -0.71 -9.84
C ASP A 121 8.90 -1.11 -9.03
N GLY A 122 9.15 -2.42 -8.87
CA GLY A 122 10.23 -2.98 -8.06
C GLY A 122 9.95 -3.07 -6.56
N SER A 123 8.81 -2.56 -6.07
CA SER A 123 8.42 -2.65 -4.66
C SER A 123 7.99 -4.08 -4.26
N LYS A 124 8.04 -4.37 -2.96
CA LYS A 124 7.73 -5.70 -2.40
C LYS A 124 6.43 -5.67 -1.60
N GLN A 125 5.52 -6.57 -1.95
CA GLN A 125 4.22 -6.75 -1.31
C GLN A 125 4.11 -8.18 -0.75
N LEU A 126 3.52 -8.36 0.42
CA LEU A 126 3.22 -9.70 0.94
C LEU A 126 2.14 -10.38 0.11
N ALA A 127 2.21 -11.70 0.02
CA ALA A 127 1.19 -12.54 -0.59
C ALA A 127 0.81 -13.68 0.35
N ILE A 128 -0.42 -14.20 0.22
CA ILE A 128 -0.85 -15.44 0.86
C ILE A 128 -1.37 -16.42 -0.19
N ASN A 129 -0.93 -17.68 -0.14
CA ASN A 129 -1.21 -18.67 -1.19
C ASN A 129 -0.87 -18.16 -2.62
N GLY A 130 0.15 -17.29 -2.72
CA GLY A 130 0.57 -16.63 -3.96
C GLY A 130 -0.25 -15.39 -4.38
N LEU A 131 -1.40 -15.11 -3.76
CA LEU A 131 -2.22 -13.92 -4.04
C LEU A 131 -1.70 -12.68 -3.30
N PRO A 132 -1.49 -11.53 -3.96
CA PRO A 132 -1.02 -10.30 -3.30
C PRO A 132 -2.01 -9.79 -2.24
N LEU A 133 -1.47 -9.30 -1.11
CA LEU A 133 -2.25 -8.84 0.04
C LEU A 133 -2.44 -7.31 0.03
N TYR A 134 -3.67 -6.88 0.29
CA TYR A 134 -4.06 -5.47 0.33
C TYR A 134 -4.80 -5.12 1.62
N LEU A 135 -4.91 -3.83 1.90
CA LEU A 135 -5.78 -3.23 2.90
C LEU A 135 -6.85 -2.40 2.18
N PHE A 136 -7.97 -2.07 2.82
CA PHE A 136 -8.96 -1.16 2.25
C PHE A 136 -8.82 0.24 2.85
N ALA A 137 -8.76 1.28 2.00
CA ALA A 137 -8.51 2.65 2.44
C ALA A 137 -9.62 3.26 3.32
N SER A 138 -10.82 2.66 3.33
CA SER A 138 -11.93 3.10 4.20
C SER A 138 -12.03 2.30 5.52
N ASP A 139 -11.21 1.26 5.71
CA ASP A 139 -11.09 0.57 7.00
C ASP A 139 -10.12 1.34 7.90
N SER A 140 -10.74 2.16 8.74
CA SER A 140 -10.16 3.21 9.58
C SER A 140 -9.86 2.74 11.02
N GLN A 141 -10.52 1.67 11.46
CA GLN A 141 -10.39 1.11 12.81
C GLN A 141 -10.12 -0.40 12.74
N ALA A 142 -9.52 -0.94 13.80
CA ALA A 142 -9.28 -2.37 13.91
C ALA A 142 -10.60 -3.17 13.90
N GLY A 143 -10.63 -4.29 13.16
CA GLY A 143 -11.81 -5.13 13.02
C GLY A 143 -12.89 -4.59 12.06
N GLU A 144 -12.68 -3.44 11.40
CA GLU A 144 -13.50 -3.04 10.26
C GLU A 144 -13.16 -3.90 9.02
N ALA A 145 -14.17 -4.22 8.21
CA ALA A 145 -14.02 -5.01 6.99
C ALA A 145 -14.91 -4.52 5.84
N LYS A 146 -15.02 -3.19 5.66
CA LYS A 146 -15.89 -2.53 4.67
C LYS A 146 -15.51 -2.87 3.22
N GLY A 147 -14.31 -3.39 2.99
CA GLY A 147 -13.86 -3.88 1.69
C GLY A 147 -14.47 -5.23 1.27
N GLN A 148 -15.15 -5.96 2.17
CA GLN A 148 -15.65 -7.30 1.88
C GLN A 148 -16.68 -7.29 0.75
N ALA A 149 -16.49 -8.17 -0.23
CA ALA A 149 -17.31 -8.31 -1.45
C ALA A 149 -17.42 -7.04 -2.31
N VAL A 150 -16.58 -6.02 -2.12
CA VAL A 150 -16.62 -4.79 -2.93
C VAL A 150 -16.44 -5.12 -4.41
N GLY A 151 -17.41 -4.71 -5.24
CA GLY A 151 -17.46 -5.01 -6.67
C GLY A 151 -17.51 -6.52 -7.02
N GLY A 152 -17.81 -7.39 -6.05
CA GLY A 152 -17.80 -8.85 -6.23
C GLY A 152 -16.42 -9.47 -6.46
N VAL A 153 -15.33 -8.73 -6.19
CA VAL A 153 -13.95 -9.14 -6.54
C VAL A 153 -12.92 -8.89 -5.43
N TRP A 154 -13.29 -8.26 -4.32
CA TRP A 154 -12.43 -8.03 -3.17
C TRP A 154 -12.90 -8.87 -1.98
N TRP A 155 -12.00 -9.65 -1.40
CA TRP A 155 -12.36 -10.65 -0.40
C TRP A 155 -11.41 -10.65 0.80
N VAL A 156 -11.98 -10.73 1.99
CA VAL A 156 -11.23 -10.87 3.24
C VAL A 156 -10.54 -12.23 3.29
N VAL A 157 -9.30 -12.24 3.77
CA VAL A 157 -8.49 -13.45 3.98
C VAL A 157 -8.83 -14.07 5.33
N GLY A 158 -9.34 -15.31 5.34
CA GLY A 158 -9.55 -16.11 6.55
C GLY A 158 -8.24 -16.57 7.18
N ALA A 159 -8.28 -16.98 8.45
CA ALA A 159 -7.11 -17.46 9.20
C ALA A 159 -6.40 -18.69 8.57
N ASP A 160 -7.07 -19.42 7.68
CA ASP A 160 -6.53 -20.54 6.89
C ASP A 160 -5.91 -20.11 5.54
N GLY A 161 -5.78 -18.80 5.31
CA GLY A 161 -5.25 -18.20 4.09
C GLY A 161 -6.16 -18.29 2.87
N LYS A 162 -7.42 -18.75 3.00
CA LYS A 162 -8.40 -18.73 1.91
C LYS A 162 -9.18 -17.42 1.92
N LYS A 163 -9.68 -17.02 0.75
CA LYS A 163 -10.65 -15.92 0.66
C LYS A 163 -12.01 -16.34 1.22
N ILE A 164 -12.63 -15.50 2.05
CA ILE A 164 -14.00 -15.68 2.52
C ILE A 164 -14.92 -15.07 1.45
N THR A 165 -15.53 -15.93 0.62
CA THR A 165 -16.49 -15.51 -0.42
C THR A 165 -17.93 -15.37 0.09
N THR A 166 -18.19 -15.75 1.34
CA THR A 166 -19.48 -15.55 2.00
C THR A 166 -19.62 -14.12 2.51
N GLN A 167 -20.78 -13.49 2.29
CA GLN A 167 -21.10 -12.20 2.87
C GLN A 167 -21.57 -12.38 4.33
N PRO A 168 -21.24 -11.46 5.26
CA PRO A 168 -21.67 -11.57 6.66
C PRO A 168 -23.18 -11.79 6.83
N ALA A 169 -23.53 -12.71 7.72
CA ALA A 169 -24.92 -13.02 8.08
C ALA A 169 -25.57 -11.83 8.81
N GLY A 170 -26.12 -10.91 8.03
CA GLY A 170 -26.69 -9.63 8.49
C GLY A 170 -27.25 -8.78 7.36
N SER A 171 -26.76 -8.94 6.12
CA SER A 171 -27.36 -8.33 4.91
C SER A 171 -28.63 -9.08 4.47
N GLY A 172 -29.70 -8.96 5.26
CA GLY A 172 -30.99 -9.61 4.97
C GLY A 172 -31.84 -8.89 3.93
N ASN A 173 -32.17 -9.61 2.85
CA ASN A 173 -33.24 -9.36 1.86
C ASN A 173 -33.31 -8.01 1.12
N GLY A 174 -33.13 -8.09 -0.21
CA GLY A 174 -33.45 -7.05 -1.18
C GLY A 174 -32.43 -7.05 -2.32
N GLY A 175 -32.71 -7.54 -3.52
CA GLY A 175 -33.95 -8.08 -4.09
C GLY A 175 -34.02 -7.69 -5.57
N TYR A 176 -34.38 -8.65 -6.43
CA TYR A 176 -34.42 -8.56 -7.91
C TYR A 176 -33.12 -8.06 -8.58
#